data_AF-A0A956TQ19-F1
#
_entry.id   AF-A0A956TQ19-F1
#
_cell.length_a   1.000
_cell.length_b   1.000
_cell.length_c   1.000
_cell.angle_alpha   90.00
_cell.angle_beta   90.00
_cell.angle_gamma   90.00
#
_symmetry.space_group_name_H-M   'P 1'
#
loop_
_entity.id
_entity.type
_entity.pdbx_description
1 polymer ?
#
loop_
_entity_poly.entity_id
_entity_poly.type
_entity_poly.pdbx_seq_one_letter_code
_entity_poly.pdbx_strand_id
1 'polypeptide(L)'
;SPGRFVQLLSGKPVRLLKAPWNDFRTPVGIFGYDTQVLFHQLCLLLGAAGVILGLFHKGRLEGKALLLAVFALHGAYFFFDTIPRYALTAIPVVLVFAGAGLTLVASRRGWPAIVSGALALVICRSNLEGVLLEIAHPGLDLALIFATGIRLLFAGAFFCLLLRTAFSLGQFSKRSRLILVGLSMFALPFLCLPLRVHGRPGEFEKAVSAGAPAKQTIALPAQREKRAFFLLFDCRDWKTLGQDGLVSVNGIVLDAPILPLLPFLQNLDSPGSDGSGRLTYEAEQICLAVQSVAGGADLDMRQWFMMPVPAEVVARAGDRLEVELRRDRQKPGGLFGGFKSRPDRARIPSVARFSWDKAFYGVENDSGFSDNRFDETIPVSAEQTARELNIRLLTCPVSDGMTTSVSGSTSRIAASPSEGLSGSLELACPPDFNPDTIWSVRVKALVENRSGQSLQTPVNFSVLVGQDKSRYLTGFVPTSLDLEPGNNRIDFAFPVKPSAFPSPPEKVRLDLTPGGLAVGNQFFSATDKTYNREDSPAVRVRELEVMVDPLPAQPFARAHEVF
;
A
#
# COMPACT_ATOMS: atom_id res chain seq x y z
N SER A 1 -27.01 10.76 1.26
CA SER A 1 -28.23 9.93 1.37
C SER A 1 -28.13 9.02 2.60
N PRO A 2 -29.24 8.54 3.18
CA PRO A 2 -29.24 7.70 4.38
C PRO A 2 -28.44 6.40 4.25
N GLY A 3 -28.51 5.72 3.09
CA GLY A 3 -27.72 4.51 2.84
C GLY A 3 -26.21 4.74 2.87
N ARG A 4 -25.75 5.92 2.44
CA ARG A 4 -24.32 6.31 2.51
C ARG A 4 -23.87 6.53 3.95
N PHE A 5 -24.70 7.14 4.77
CA PHE A 5 -24.43 7.31 6.20
C PHE A 5 -24.30 5.97 6.92
N VAL A 6 -25.17 5.00 6.61
CA VAL A 6 -25.10 3.64 7.15
C VAL A 6 -23.83 2.90 6.70
N GLN A 7 -23.45 3.01 5.43
CA GLN A 7 -22.20 2.42 4.93
C GLN A 7 -20.97 3.02 5.63
N LEU A 8 -20.90 4.34 5.75
CA LEU A 8 -19.85 5.05 6.46
C LEU A 8 -19.77 4.61 7.94
N LEU A 9 -20.91 4.57 8.63
CA LEU A 9 -21.01 4.12 10.02
C LEU A 9 -20.65 2.63 10.19
N SER A 10 -20.89 1.78 9.19
CA SER A 10 -20.51 0.37 9.25
C SER A 10 -19.00 0.14 9.07
N GLY A 11 -18.33 1.02 8.32
CA GLY A 11 -16.89 0.93 8.04
C GLY A 11 -16.00 1.47 9.15
N LYS A 12 -16.46 2.50 9.87
CA LYS A 12 -15.70 3.17 10.94
C LYS A 12 -15.28 2.24 12.08
N PRO A 13 -16.20 1.49 12.72
CA PRO A 13 -15.85 0.59 13.82
C PRO A 13 -14.89 -0.52 13.37
N VAL A 14 -15.03 -1.02 12.14
CA VAL A 14 -14.12 -2.04 11.61
C VAL A 14 -12.70 -1.51 11.53
N ARG A 15 -12.48 -0.26 11.11
CA ARG A 15 -11.14 0.35 11.12
C ARG A 15 -10.60 0.55 12.53
N LEU A 16 -11.39 1.18 13.42
CA LEU A 16 -10.97 1.43 14.80
C LEU A 16 -10.66 0.13 15.57
N LEU A 17 -11.37 -0.95 15.26
CA LEU A 17 -11.23 -2.22 15.95
C LEU A 17 -10.27 -3.20 15.29
N LYS A 18 -10.03 -3.10 13.98
CA LYS A 18 -9.21 -4.08 13.24
C LYS A 18 -7.92 -3.54 12.67
N ALA A 19 -7.79 -2.24 12.43
CA ALA A 19 -6.54 -1.63 11.99
C ALA A 19 -5.77 -1.04 13.19
N PRO A 20 -4.43 -1.06 13.19
CA PRO A 20 -3.62 -0.51 14.27
C PRO A 20 -3.86 1.00 14.44
N TRP A 21 -3.59 1.51 15.65
CA TRP A 21 -3.68 2.94 15.98
C TRP A 21 -2.57 3.81 15.35
N ASN A 22 -2.01 3.42 14.22
CA ASN A 22 -1.08 4.24 13.44
C ASN A 22 -1.63 4.50 12.03
N ASP A 23 -1.34 5.68 11.52
CA ASP A 23 -1.82 6.12 10.20
C ASP A 23 -1.02 5.46 9.05
N PHE A 24 0.14 4.88 9.39
CA PHE A 24 1.10 4.31 8.44
C PHE A 24 1.02 2.79 8.37
N ARG A 25 1.14 2.24 7.15
CA ARG A 25 1.30 0.79 6.91
C ARG A 25 2.73 0.30 7.12
N THR A 26 3.57 1.15 7.69
CA THR A 26 4.96 0.83 7.90
C THR A 26 5.14 0.05 9.20
N PRO A 27 6.17 -0.79 9.26
CA PRO A 27 6.58 -1.40 10.51
C PRO A 27 6.89 -0.34 11.58
N VAL A 28 6.60 -0.67 12.84
CA VAL A 28 7.00 0.12 14.01
C VAL A 28 7.91 -0.75 14.85
N GLY A 29 9.22 -0.49 14.80
CA GLY A 29 10.20 -1.38 15.42
C GLY A 29 10.12 -2.79 14.84
N ILE A 30 10.10 -3.80 15.72
CA ILE A 30 10.01 -5.23 15.37
C ILE A 30 8.62 -5.71 14.93
N PHE A 31 7.65 -4.82 14.93
CA PHE A 31 6.29 -5.16 14.57
C PHE A 31 6.05 -4.71 13.12
N GLY A 32 6.10 -5.66 12.19
CA GLY A 32 5.52 -5.46 10.86
C GLY A 32 4.03 -5.13 10.94
N TYR A 33 3.46 -4.55 9.89
CA TYR A 33 2.06 -4.12 9.87
C TYR A 33 1.10 -5.23 10.36
N ASP A 34 1.27 -6.44 9.85
CA ASP A 34 0.47 -7.61 10.24
C ASP A 34 0.57 -7.95 11.73
N THR A 35 1.74 -7.78 12.34
CA THR A 35 1.96 -8.04 13.76
C THR A 35 1.41 -6.90 14.61
N GLN A 36 1.46 -5.66 14.14
CA GLN A 36 0.83 -4.52 14.80
C GLN A 36 -0.69 -4.67 14.82
N VAL A 37 -1.30 -5.08 13.70
CA VAL A 37 -2.72 -5.46 13.62
C VAL A 37 -3.05 -6.53 14.65
N LEU A 38 -2.22 -7.57 14.76
CA LEU A 38 -2.44 -8.66 15.71
C LEU A 38 -2.42 -8.14 17.15
N PHE A 39 -1.39 -7.37 17.49
CA PHE A 39 -1.21 -6.82 18.82
C PHE A 39 -2.35 -5.88 19.20
N HIS A 40 -2.75 -4.99 18.28
CA HIS A 40 -3.90 -4.10 18.44
C HIS A 40 -5.20 -4.86 18.73
N GLN A 41 -5.52 -5.85 17.88
CA GLN A 41 -6.73 -6.65 18.05
C GLN A 41 -6.70 -7.47 19.35
N LEU A 42 -5.52 -7.98 19.75
CA LEU A 42 -5.33 -8.64 21.05
C LEU A 42 -5.57 -7.67 22.21
N CYS A 43 -5.02 -6.45 22.16
CA CYS A 43 -5.26 -5.42 23.17
C CYS A 43 -6.75 -5.07 23.28
N LEU A 44 -7.47 -4.96 22.16
CA LEU A 44 -8.90 -4.72 22.17
C LEU A 44 -9.70 -5.90 22.72
N LEU A 45 -9.32 -7.14 22.38
CA LEU A 45 -9.95 -8.35 22.91
C LEU A 45 -9.79 -8.45 24.42
N LEU A 46 -8.56 -8.25 24.91
CA LEU A 46 -8.26 -8.21 26.34
C LEU A 46 -8.91 -7.01 27.03
N GLY A 47 -8.96 -5.85 26.37
CA GLY A 47 -9.64 -4.66 26.84
C GLY A 47 -11.13 -4.90 27.04
N ALA A 48 -11.78 -5.53 26.07
CA ALA A 48 -13.17 -5.96 26.18
C ALA A 48 -13.35 -6.94 27.34
N ALA A 49 -12.47 -7.94 27.47
CA ALA A 49 -12.49 -8.85 28.61
C ALA A 49 -12.31 -8.13 29.95
N GLY A 50 -11.47 -7.10 30.03
CA GLY A 50 -11.25 -6.29 31.23
C GLY A 50 -12.39 -5.35 31.56
N VAL A 51 -13.09 -4.81 30.57
CA VAL A 51 -14.36 -4.09 30.79
C VAL A 51 -15.41 -5.07 31.32
N ILE A 52 -15.53 -6.23 30.70
CA ILE A 52 -16.48 -7.29 31.08
C ILE A 52 -16.23 -7.78 32.51
N LEU A 53 -15.00 -8.18 32.81
CA LEU A 53 -14.64 -8.82 34.07
C LEU A 53 -14.27 -7.81 35.16
N GLY A 54 -13.63 -6.70 34.78
CA GLY A 54 -13.01 -5.74 35.70
C GLY A 54 -13.90 -4.59 36.13
N LEU A 55 -14.89 -4.16 35.33
CA LEU A 55 -15.74 -3.02 35.67
C LEU A 55 -16.51 -3.24 36.99
N PHE A 56 -16.96 -4.47 37.21
CA PHE A 56 -17.75 -4.85 38.38
C PHE A 56 -16.96 -5.69 39.40
N HIS A 57 -15.66 -5.90 39.18
CA HIS A 57 -14.78 -6.49 40.20
C HIS A 57 -14.67 -5.57 41.42
N LYS A 58 -14.32 -6.10 42.60
CA LYS A 58 -14.15 -5.27 43.82
C LYS A 58 -13.09 -4.17 43.60
N GLY A 59 -13.34 -2.95 44.07
CA GLY A 59 -12.42 -1.80 43.92
C GLY A 59 -13.16 -0.46 43.87
N ARG A 60 -12.41 0.65 43.70
CA ARG A 60 -12.97 2.02 43.61
C ARG A 60 -13.76 2.20 42.31
N LEU A 61 -15.08 2.30 42.42
CA LEU A 61 -16.00 2.51 41.28
C LEU A 61 -15.72 3.82 40.55
N GLU A 62 -15.34 4.86 41.30
CA GLU A 62 -15.03 6.20 40.77
C GLU A 62 -13.94 6.18 39.70
N GLY A 63 -12.83 5.48 39.95
CA GLY A 63 -11.74 5.35 38.97
C GLY A 63 -12.17 4.60 37.71
N LYS A 64 -13.01 3.58 37.86
CA LYS A 64 -13.55 2.81 36.73
C LYS A 64 -14.54 3.64 35.91
N ALA A 65 -15.37 4.43 36.58
CA ALA A 65 -16.32 5.34 35.95
C ALA A 65 -15.58 6.47 35.19
N LEU A 66 -14.50 7.02 35.76
CA LEU A 66 -13.66 8.00 35.08
C LEU A 66 -13.03 7.42 33.81
N LEU A 67 -12.43 6.22 33.89
CA LEU A 67 -11.87 5.54 32.71
C LEU A 67 -12.93 5.28 31.63
N LEU A 68 -14.12 4.83 32.02
CA LEU A 68 -15.25 4.68 31.09
C LEU A 68 -15.69 6.01 30.49
N ALA A 69 -15.73 7.10 31.26
CA ALA A 69 -16.11 8.41 30.76
C ALA A 69 -15.11 8.93 29.73
N VAL A 70 -13.79 8.75 29.97
CA VAL A 70 -12.74 9.06 29.00
C VAL A 70 -12.93 8.23 27.73
N PHE A 71 -13.18 6.93 27.85
CA PHE A 71 -13.47 6.07 26.69
C PHE A 71 -14.75 6.52 25.95
N ALA A 72 -15.82 6.86 26.67
CA ALA A 72 -17.09 7.29 26.11
C ALA A 72 -17.00 8.65 25.39
N LEU A 73 -16.11 9.56 25.83
CA LEU A 73 -15.83 10.81 25.13
C LEU A 73 -15.38 10.56 23.69
N HIS A 74 -14.64 9.48 23.46
CA HIS A 74 -14.20 9.07 22.12
C HIS A 74 -15.35 8.49 21.29
N GLY A 75 -16.50 8.20 21.91
CA GLY A 75 -17.72 7.87 21.19
C GLY A 75 -18.20 9.01 20.29
N ALA A 76 -17.84 10.27 20.58
CA ALA A 76 -18.12 11.40 19.70
C ALA A 76 -17.50 11.20 18.31
N TYR A 77 -16.32 10.57 18.24
CA TYR A 77 -15.62 10.27 16.98
C TYR A 77 -16.46 9.36 16.07
N PHE A 78 -17.39 8.54 16.58
CA PHE A 78 -18.29 7.77 15.70
C PHE A 78 -19.17 8.65 14.79
N PHE A 79 -19.37 9.93 15.13
CA PHE A 79 -20.23 10.84 14.38
C PHE A 79 -19.51 11.66 13.29
N PHE A 80 -18.18 11.65 13.22
CA PHE A 80 -17.38 12.39 12.22
C PHE A 80 -16.20 11.55 11.72
N ASP A 81 -15.48 12.01 10.69
CA ASP A 81 -14.45 11.18 10.05
C ASP A 81 -13.27 10.94 10.98
N THR A 82 -12.94 9.67 11.22
CA THR A 82 -11.99 9.29 12.26
C THR A 82 -10.70 8.82 11.64
N ILE A 83 -9.64 9.57 11.88
CA ILE A 83 -8.28 9.12 11.60
C ILE A 83 -7.80 8.35 12.83
N PRO A 84 -7.06 7.23 12.71
CA PRO A 84 -6.60 6.44 13.86
C PRO A 84 -6.00 7.26 15.01
N ARG A 85 -5.30 8.37 14.70
CA ARG A 85 -4.79 9.35 15.69
C ARG A 85 -5.84 9.96 16.64
N TYR A 86 -7.11 10.00 16.28
CA TYR A 86 -8.17 10.50 17.19
C TYR A 86 -8.45 9.55 18.36
N ALA A 87 -8.04 8.28 18.25
CA ALA A 87 -8.12 7.32 19.34
C ALA A 87 -6.94 7.42 20.32
N LEU A 88 -5.93 8.26 20.07
CA LEU A 88 -4.67 8.28 20.81
C LEU A 88 -4.85 8.47 22.32
N THR A 89 -5.82 9.29 22.73
CA THR A 89 -6.17 9.52 24.14
C THR A 89 -7.00 8.39 24.77
N ALA A 90 -7.60 7.50 23.98
CA ALA A 90 -8.28 6.29 24.46
C ALA A 90 -7.32 5.11 24.64
N ILE A 91 -6.17 5.10 23.95
CA ILE A 91 -5.19 4.00 24.00
C ILE A 91 -4.80 3.63 25.44
N PRO A 92 -4.40 4.58 26.32
CA PRO A 92 -4.01 4.23 27.69
C PRO A 92 -5.15 3.56 28.47
N VAL A 93 -6.39 4.00 28.26
CA VAL A 93 -7.58 3.44 28.90
C VAL A 93 -7.82 2.00 28.44
N VAL A 94 -7.72 1.75 27.13
CA VAL A 94 -7.84 0.40 26.55
C VAL A 94 -6.76 -0.52 27.12
N LEU A 95 -5.51 -0.06 27.22
CA LEU A 95 -4.40 -0.84 27.77
C LEU A 95 -4.60 -1.18 29.25
N VAL A 96 -5.13 -0.24 30.06
CA VAL A 96 -5.47 -0.51 31.46
C VAL A 96 -6.55 -1.60 31.57
N PHE A 97 -7.60 -1.52 30.76
CA PHE A 97 -8.60 -2.59 30.72
C PHE A 97 -8.00 -3.89 30.20
N ALA A 98 -7.12 -3.86 29.19
CA ALA A 98 -6.47 -5.05 28.67
C ALA A 98 -5.64 -5.77 29.75
N GLY A 99 -4.90 -5.02 30.55
CA GLY A 99 -4.18 -5.55 31.71
C GLY A 99 -5.13 -6.22 32.72
N ALA A 100 -6.23 -5.55 33.08
CA ALA A 100 -7.23 -6.12 33.99
C ALA A 100 -7.88 -7.40 33.42
N GLY A 101 -8.19 -7.42 32.12
CA GLY A 101 -8.72 -8.58 31.42
C GLY A 101 -7.76 -9.75 31.45
N LEU A 102 -6.48 -9.50 31.14
CA LEU A 102 -5.43 -10.51 31.17
C LEU A 102 -5.30 -11.14 32.56
N THR A 103 -5.26 -10.35 33.63
CA THR A 103 -5.16 -10.87 35.01
C THR A 103 -6.34 -11.76 35.38
N LEU A 104 -7.56 -11.38 35.00
CA LEU A 104 -8.79 -12.10 35.36
C LEU A 104 -8.96 -13.38 34.53
N VAL A 105 -8.60 -13.33 33.25
CA VAL A 105 -8.67 -14.47 32.32
C VAL A 105 -7.54 -15.48 32.58
N ALA A 106 -6.36 -15.04 33.03
CA ALA A 106 -5.24 -15.93 33.37
C ALA A 106 -5.47 -16.81 34.62
N SER A 107 -6.57 -16.62 35.34
CA SER A 107 -6.97 -17.53 36.41
C SER A 107 -7.27 -18.94 35.86
N ARG A 108 -7.02 -20.01 36.65
CA ARG A 108 -7.19 -21.43 36.22
C ARG A 108 -8.55 -21.78 35.60
N ARG A 109 -9.58 -20.95 35.80
CA ARG A 109 -10.94 -21.13 35.24
C ARG A 109 -11.16 -20.44 33.88
N GLY A 110 -10.25 -19.59 33.42
CA GLY A 110 -10.40 -18.80 32.19
C GLY A 110 -9.79 -19.41 30.92
N TRP A 111 -9.11 -20.56 31.01
CA TRP A 111 -8.46 -21.19 29.84
C TRP A 111 -9.38 -21.41 28.62
N PRO A 112 -10.67 -21.79 28.76
CA PRO A 112 -11.55 -21.97 27.60
C PRO A 112 -11.86 -20.63 26.91
N ALA A 113 -11.91 -19.53 27.68
CA ALA A 113 -12.07 -18.19 27.14
C ALA A 113 -10.80 -17.72 26.40
N ILE A 114 -9.60 -18.11 26.87
CA ILE A 114 -8.33 -17.86 26.17
C ILE A 114 -8.32 -18.57 24.81
N VAL A 115 -8.59 -19.87 24.80
CA VAL A 115 -8.51 -20.68 23.57
C VAL A 115 -9.58 -20.27 22.56
N SER A 116 -10.81 -20.04 23.01
CA SER A 116 -11.87 -19.51 22.12
C SER A 116 -11.57 -18.08 21.65
N GLY A 117 -10.96 -17.23 22.47
CA GLY A 117 -10.55 -15.89 22.09
C GLY A 117 -9.45 -15.89 21.03
N ALA A 118 -8.44 -16.76 21.20
CA ALA A 118 -7.40 -16.97 20.19
C ALA A 118 -7.99 -17.49 18.88
N LEU A 119 -8.91 -18.45 18.93
CA LEU A 119 -9.57 -19.00 17.75
C LEU A 119 -10.46 -17.95 17.06
N ALA A 120 -11.23 -17.18 17.83
CA ALA A 120 -12.03 -16.07 17.31
C ALA A 120 -11.15 -15.01 16.66
N LEU A 121 -9.99 -14.68 17.24
CA LEU A 121 -9.02 -13.75 16.65
C LEU A 121 -8.49 -14.26 15.31
N VAL A 122 -8.10 -15.54 15.22
CA VAL A 122 -7.64 -16.17 13.98
C VAL A 122 -8.72 -16.13 12.89
N ILE A 123 -9.96 -16.51 13.23
CA ILE A 123 -11.10 -16.56 12.30
C ILE A 123 -11.56 -15.16 11.87
N CYS A 124 -11.57 -14.19 12.79
CA CYS A 124 -11.93 -12.80 12.46
C CYS A 124 -10.89 -12.11 11.58
N ARG A 125 -9.65 -12.61 11.57
CA ARG A 125 -8.55 -12.12 10.74
C ARG A 125 -8.42 -12.86 9.40
N SER A 126 -8.84 -14.13 9.31
CA SER A 126 -8.66 -14.90 8.09
C SER A 126 -9.45 -14.31 6.91
N ASN A 127 -8.88 -14.42 5.70
CA ASN A 127 -9.51 -14.01 4.44
C ASN A 127 -10.55 -15.05 3.98
N LEU A 128 -11.54 -15.32 4.83
CA LEU A 128 -12.58 -16.32 4.54
C LEU A 128 -13.33 -16.00 3.26
N GLU A 129 -13.60 -14.73 2.99
CA GLU A 129 -14.28 -14.32 1.76
C GLU A 129 -13.48 -14.70 0.51
N GLY A 130 -12.16 -14.53 0.52
CA GLY A 130 -11.30 -14.92 -0.61
C GLY A 130 -11.33 -16.43 -0.83
N VAL A 131 -11.21 -17.20 0.26
CA VAL A 131 -11.29 -18.67 0.23
C VAL A 131 -12.65 -19.16 -0.27
N LEU A 132 -13.75 -18.57 0.21
CA LEU A 132 -15.12 -18.92 -0.20
C LEU A 132 -15.38 -18.57 -1.67
N LEU A 133 -14.85 -17.44 -2.15
CA LEU A 133 -14.92 -17.04 -3.56
C LEU A 133 -14.16 -18.01 -4.47
N GLU A 134 -13.05 -18.57 -4.01
CA GLU A 134 -12.25 -19.53 -4.78
C GLU A 134 -12.86 -20.93 -4.81
N ILE A 135 -13.40 -21.40 -3.69
CA ILE A 135 -13.90 -22.78 -3.56
C ILE A 135 -15.29 -22.96 -4.18
N ALA A 136 -16.20 -22.01 -3.96
CA ALA A 136 -17.62 -22.20 -4.27
C ALA A 136 -18.13 -21.32 -5.42
N HIS A 137 -17.26 -20.44 -5.97
CA HIS A 137 -17.64 -19.38 -6.92
C HIS A 137 -18.96 -18.65 -6.61
N PRO A 138 -19.34 -18.39 -5.33
CA PRO A 138 -20.56 -17.67 -5.04
C PRO A 138 -20.41 -16.22 -5.51
N GLY A 139 -21.53 -15.55 -5.79
CA GLY A 139 -21.54 -14.09 -5.89
C GLY A 139 -20.91 -13.46 -4.63
N LEU A 140 -20.25 -12.32 -4.79
CA LEU A 140 -19.52 -11.63 -3.71
C LEU A 140 -20.33 -11.47 -2.42
N ASP A 141 -21.61 -11.12 -2.58
CA ASP A 141 -22.53 -10.90 -1.46
C ASP A 141 -22.74 -12.18 -0.65
N LEU A 142 -22.81 -13.33 -1.32
CA LEU A 142 -22.99 -14.61 -0.64
C LEU A 142 -21.71 -15.05 0.08
N ALA A 143 -20.52 -14.87 -0.53
CA ALA A 143 -19.24 -15.09 0.17
C ALA A 143 -19.10 -14.18 1.41
N LEU A 144 -19.53 -12.92 1.30
CA LEU A 144 -19.56 -11.97 2.41
C LEU A 144 -20.46 -12.43 3.55
N ILE A 145 -21.68 -12.85 3.21
CA ILE A 145 -22.66 -13.34 4.18
C ILE A 145 -22.11 -14.55 4.93
N PHE A 146 -21.54 -15.53 4.21
CA PHE A 146 -20.96 -16.72 4.82
C PHE A 146 -19.75 -16.41 5.69
N ALA A 147 -18.79 -15.61 5.20
CA ALA A 147 -17.62 -15.20 5.98
C ALA A 147 -18.02 -14.47 7.27
N THR A 148 -19.00 -13.57 7.17
CA THR A 148 -19.53 -12.84 8.33
C THR A 148 -20.24 -13.77 9.31
N GLY A 149 -21.03 -14.73 8.81
CA GLY A 149 -21.71 -15.75 9.62
C GLY A 149 -20.74 -16.63 10.40
N ILE A 150 -19.67 -17.10 9.76
CA ILE A 150 -18.61 -17.88 10.44
C ILE A 150 -17.96 -17.04 11.54
N ARG A 151 -17.60 -15.78 11.26
CA ARG A 151 -17.00 -14.90 12.27
C ARG A 151 -17.94 -14.63 13.44
N LEU A 152 -19.23 -14.42 13.18
CA LEU A 152 -20.26 -14.24 14.22
C LEU A 152 -20.36 -15.45 15.13
N LEU A 153 -20.29 -16.66 14.57
CA LEU A 153 -20.34 -17.90 15.34
C LEU A 153 -19.15 -18.02 16.31
N PHE A 154 -17.92 -17.79 15.84
CA PHE A 154 -16.73 -17.88 16.69
C PHE A 154 -16.62 -16.75 17.71
N ALA A 155 -16.92 -15.51 17.32
CA ALA A 155 -16.94 -14.39 18.26
C ALA A 155 -18.06 -14.58 19.30
N GLY A 156 -19.24 -15.06 18.89
CA GLY A 156 -20.35 -15.38 19.79
C GLY A 156 -19.98 -16.46 20.79
N ALA A 157 -19.33 -17.53 20.36
CA ALA A 157 -18.83 -18.58 21.25
C ALA A 157 -17.85 -18.03 22.29
N PHE A 158 -16.91 -17.17 21.89
CA PHE A 158 -15.99 -16.49 22.80
C PHE A 158 -16.72 -15.63 23.85
N PHE A 159 -17.67 -14.77 23.43
CA PHE A 159 -18.44 -13.95 24.38
C PHE A 159 -19.28 -14.79 25.33
N CYS A 160 -19.90 -15.88 24.86
CA CYS A 160 -20.64 -16.83 25.71
C CYS A 160 -19.74 -17.45 26.80
N LEU A 161 -18.51 -17.84 26.43
CA LEU A 161 -17.55 -18.41 27.38
C LEU A 161 -17.00 -17.36 28.37
N LEU A 162 -16.76 -16.13 27.91
CA LEU A 162 -16.43 -15.00 28.79
C LEU A 162 -17.56 -14.71 29.78
N LEU A 163 -18.80 -14.65 29.31
CA LEU A 163 -19.99 -14.46 30.14
C LEU A 163 -20.14 -15.57 31.19
N ARG A 164 -19.96 -16.84 30.78
CA ARG A 164 -19.97 -17.98 31.70
C ARG A 164 -18.88 -17.86 32.75
N THR A 165 -17.68 -17.47 32.35
CA THR A 165 -16.55 -17.23 33.26
C THR A 165 -16.90 -16.11 34.24
N ALA A 166 -17.41 -14.98 33.74
CA ALA A 166 -17.86 -13.86 34.56
C ALA A 166 -18.92 -14.29 35.58
N PHE A 167 -19.94 -15.04 35.16
CA PHE A 167 -21.00 -15.51 36.05
C PHE A 167 -20.48 -16.49 37.10
N SER A 168 -19.49 -17.32 36.76
CA SER A 168 -18.86 -18.26 37.70
C SER A 168 -18.05 -17.58 38.81
N LEU A 169 -17.62 -16.33 38.59
CA LEU A 169 -16.89 -15.56 39.60
C LEU A 169 -17.81 -15.06 40.73
N GLY A 170 -19.14 -15.22 40.62
CA GLY A 170 -20.11 -14.95 41.71
C GLY A 170 -20.27 -13.48 42.11
N GLN A 171 -19.50 -12.57 41.51
CA GLN A 171 -19.40 -11.17 41.94
C GLN A 171 -20.33 -10.20 41.18
N PHE A 172 -21.10 -10.68 40.20
CA PHE A 172 -21.88 -9.81 39.31
C PHE A 172 -23.37 -9.76 39.69
N SER A 173 -23.89 -8.54 39.88
CA SER A 173 -25.32 -8.26 40.02
C SER A 173 -26.11 -8.62 38.76
N LYS A 174 -27.42 -8.91 38.86
CA LYS A 174 -28.29 -9.19 37.69
C LYS A 174 -28.24 -8.06 36.65
N ARG A 175 -28.20 -6.80 37.09
CA ARG A 175 -28.12 -5.62 36.21
C ARG A 175 -26.79 -5.57 35.44
N SER A 176 -25.68 -5.83 36.13
CA SER A 176 -24.35 -5.91 35.51
C SER A 176 -24.31 -6.98 34.42
N ARG A 177 -24.95 -8.14 34.66
CA ARG A 177 -25.03 -9.23 33.67
C ARG A 177 -25.80 -8.81 32.42
N LEU A 178 -26.93 -8.12 32.58
CA LEU A 178 -27.75 -7.65 31.45
C LEU A 178 -27.00 -6.62 30.60
N ILE A 179 -26.34 -5.66 31.24
CA ILE A 179 -25.51 -4.65 30.56
C ILE A 179 -24.40 -5.32 29.75
N LEU A 180 -23.77 -6.35 30.33
CA LEU A 180 -22.65 -7.04 29.71
C LEU A 180 -23.07 -7.86 28.48
N VAL A 181 -24.21 -8.55 28.56
CA VAL A 181 -24.83 -9.22 27.41
C VAL A 181 -25.17 -8.21 26.32
N GLY A 182 -25.78 -7.07 26.70
CA GLY A 182 -26.12 -6.00 25.75
C GLY A 182 -24.90 -5.43 25.03
N LEU A 183 -23.82 -5.13 25.77
CA LEU A 183 -22.56 -4.63 25.18
C LEU A 183 -21.89 -5.67 24.27
N SER A 184 -21.92 -6.95 24.66
CA SER A 184 -21.34 -8.04 23.85
C SER A 184 -22.11 -8.20 22.53
N MET A 185 -23.45 -8.16 22.58
CA MET A 185 -24.31 -8.20 21.40
C MET A 185 -24.09 -6.99 20.48
N PHE A 186 -23.85 -5.81 21.05
CA PHE A 186 -23.55 -4.61 20.27
C PHE A 186 -22.17 -4.64 19.63
N ALA A 187 -21.16 -5.23 20.30
CA ALA A 187 -19.79 -5.31 19.78
C ALA A 187 -19.62 -6.35 18.66
N LEU A 188 -20.41 -7.43 18.68
CA LEU A 188 -20.29 -8.58 17.78
C LEU A 188 -20.30 -8.20 16.28
N PRO A 189 -21.26 -7.41 15.77
CA PRO A 189 -21.27 -7.01 14.36
C PRO A 189 -19.97 -6.33 13.93
N PHE A 190 -19.43 -5.45 14.76
CA PHE A 190 -18.23 -4.67 14.44
C PHE A 190 -16.95 -5.52 14.43
N LEU A 191 -16.92 -6.61 15.20
CA LEU A 191 -15.82 -7.58 15.20
C LEU A 191 -15.88 -8.55 14.02
N CYS A 192 -17.08 -8.84 13.51
CA CYS A 192 -17.29 -9.87 12.50
C CYS A 192 -17.32 -9.33 11.07
N LEU A 193 -17.55 -8.03 10.88
CA LEU A 193 -17.44 -7.38 9.57
C LEU A 193 -16.00 -7.45 9.04
N PRO A 194 -15.77 -7.87 7.78
CA PRO A 194 -14.41 -7.99 7.23
C PRO A 194 -13.69 -6.64 7.19
N LEU A 195 -12.42 -6.61 7.64
CA LEU A 195 -11.49 -5.55 7.26
C LEU A 195 -10.89 -5.95 5.92
N ARG A 196 -11.47 -5.49 4.81
CA ARG A 196 -10.93 -5.78 3.47
C ARG A 196 -9.89 -4.77 3.10
N VAL A 197 -8.82 -5.19 2.43
CA VAL A 197 -7.81 -4.35 1.76
C VAL A 197 -7.60 -2.99 2.43
N HIS A 198 -7.00 -3.02 3.61
CA HIS A 198 -6.66 -1.81 4.34
C HIS A 198 -7.85 -0.87 4.64
N GLY A 199 -9.03 -1.45 4.84
CA GLY A 199 -10.29 -0.75 5.08
C GLY A 199 -11.22 -0.73 3.87
N ARG A 200 -10.79 -1.03 2.64
CA ARG A 200 -11.59 -0.87 1.42
C ARG A 200 -12.47 -2.11 1.10
N PRO A 201 -13.80 -2.11 1.38
CA PRO A 201 -14.68 -3.28 1.27
C PRO A 201 -14.96 -3.70 -0.17
N GLY A 202 -14.82 -2.77 -1.11
CA GLY A 202 -14.98 -3.00 -2.55
C GLY A 202 -13.68 -3.39 -3.27
N GLU A 203 -12.61 -3.68 -2.54
CA GLU A 203 -11.34 -4.08 -3.12
C GLU A 203 -10.87 -5.43 -2.58
N PHE A 204 -10.05 -6.11 -3.38
CA PHE A 204 -9.27 -7.27 -2.96
C PHE A 204 -7.81 -7.10 -3.35
N GLU A 205 -6.94 -7.83 -2.66
CA GLU A 205 -5.54 -7.97 -3.03
C GLU A 205 -5.32 -9.37 -3.58
N LYS A 206 -4.61 -9.48 -4.70
CA LYS A 206 -4.14 -10.72 -5.29
C LYS A 206 -2.63 -10.79 -5.13
N ALA A 207 -2.18 -11.86 -4.47
CA ALA A 207 -0.77 -12.21 -4.44
C ALA A 207 -0.33 -12.64 -5.86
N VAL A 208 0.79 -12.09 -6.33
CA VAL A 208 1.37 -12.43 -7.64
C VAL A 208 2.73 -13.07 -7.43
N SER A 209 2.91 -14.28 -7.94
CA SER A 209 4.16 -15.06 -7.81
C SER A 209 4.42 -15.87 -9.07
N ALA A 210 5.57 -16.56 -9.14
CA ALA A 210 5.93 -17.42 -10.27
C ALA A 210 4.87 -18.48 -10.60
N GLY A 211 4.24 -19.07 -9.58
CA GLY A 211 3.21 -20.11 -9.74
C GLY A 211 1.79 -19.58 -9.89
N ALA A 212 1.56 -18.27 -9.69
CA ALA A 212 0.24 -17.67 -9.69
C ALA A 212 0.27 -16.29 -10.38
N PRO A 213 0.39 -16.24 -11.73
CA PRO A 213 0.39 -14.99 -12.46
C PRO A 213 -0.96 -14.27 -12.37
N ALA A 214 -0.90 -12.95 -12.49
CA ALA A 214 -2.05 -12.08 -12.67
C ALA A 214 -2.29 -11.88 -14.17
N LYS A 215 -3.47 -12.24 -14.67
CA LYS A 215 -3.84 -12.07 -16.08
C LYS A 215 -5.11 -11.23 -16.20
N GLN A 216 -5.15 -10.34 -17.18
CA GLN A 216 -6.33 -9.58 -17.55
C GLN A 216 -6.32 -9.28 -19.05
N THR A 217 -7.48 -9.39 -19.69
CA THR A 217 -7.66 -9.02 -21.09
C THR A 217 -8.34 -7.65 -21.17
N ILE A 218 -7.77 -6.74 -21.94
CA ILE A 218 -8.25 -5.36 -22.09
C ILE A 218 -8.61 -5.12 -23.56
N ALA A 219 -9.77 -4.53 -23.83
CA ALA A 219 -10.17 -4.18 -25.19
C ALA A 219 -9.39 -2.97 -25.69
N LEU A 220 -8.98 -2.99 -26.96
CA LEU A 220 -8.31 -1.85 -27.60
C LEU A 220 -9.32 -0.89 -28.24
N PRO A 221 -9.05 0.43 -28.25
CA PRO A 221 -9.85 1.37 -29.03
C PRO A 221 -9.68 1.14 -30.54
N ALA A 222 -10.73 1.47 -31.30
CA ALA A 222 -10.72 1.37 -32.76
C ALA A 222 -9.64 2.28 -33.42
N GLN A 223 -9.34 3.45 -32.84
CA GLN A 223 -8.35 4.40 -33.36
C GLN A 223 -7.02 4.28 -32.63
N ARG A 224 -6.20 3.27 -32.97
CA ARG A 224 -4.97 2.95 -32.22
C ARG A 224 -3.66 3.43 -32.84
N GLU A 225 -3.61 3.68 -34.14
CA GLU A 225 -2.33 3.88 -34.87
C GLU A 225 -1.60 5.20 -34.54
N LYS A 226 -2.26 6.14 -33.86
CA LYS A 226 -1.72 7.47 -33.54
C LYS A 226 -1.75 7.81 -32.05
N ARG A 227 -1.98 6.83 -31.19
CA ARG A 227 -2.12 7.04 -29.75
C ARG A 227 -0.94 6.43 -29.01
N ALA A 228 -0.50 7.12 -27.95
CA ALA A 228 0.39 6.54 -26.96
C ALA A 228 -0.44 5.75 -25.93
N PHE A 229 0.07 4.59 -25.52
CA PHE A 229 -0.62 3.66 -24.64
C PHE A 229 0.21 3.40 -23.38
N PHE A 230 -0.47 3.40 -22.23
CA PHE A 230 0.16 3.10 -20.94
C PHE A 230 -0.70 2.09 -20.18
N LEU A 231 -0.08 1.03 -19.68
CA LEU A 231 -0.71 0.12 -18.72
C LEU A 231 -0.63 0.71 -17.33
N LEU A 232 -1.74 0.74 -16.61
CA LEU A 232 -1.83 1.16 -15.22
C LEU A 232 -2.01 -0.05 -14.32
N PHE A 233 -1.26 -0.13 -13.22
CA PHE A 233 -1.32 -1.19 -12.22
C PHE A 233 -1.49 -0.59 -10.82
N ASP A 234 -2.52 -1.00 -10.06
CA ASP A 234 -2.65 -0.67 -8.63
C ASP A 234 -1.84 -1.68 -7.80
N CYS A 235 -0.62 -1.31 -7.41
CA CYS A 235 0.30 -2.19 -6.71
C CYS A 235 0.50 -1.78 -5.25
N ARG A 236 0.83 -2.75 -4.40
CA ARG A 236 1.20 -2.52 -2.99
C ARG A 236 2.41 -1.61 -2.84
N ASP A 237 3.37 -1.75 -3.74
CA ASP A 237 4.65 -1.06 -3.74
C ASP A 237 5.28 -1.22 -5.13
N TRP A 238 6.40 -0.52 -5.35
CA TRP A 238 7.19 -0.66 -6.56
C TRP A 238 7.74 -2.08 -6.76
N LYS A 239 8.07 -2.81 -5.68
CA LYS A 239 8.69 -4.16 -5.74
C LYS A 239 7.83 -5.17 -6.47
N THR A 240 6.52 -4.98 -6.47
CA THR A 240 5.56 -5.83 -7.20
C THR A 240 5.84 -5.87 -8.70
N LEU A 241 6.29 -4.76 -9.30
CA LEU A 241 6.66 -4.66 -10.73
C LEU A 241 8.18 -4.58 -10.91
N GLY A 242 8.84 -3.74 -10.13
CA GLY A 242 10.23 -3.35 -10.29
C GLY A 242 11.25 -4.30 -9.68
N GLN A 243 10.83 -5.25 -8.85
CA GLN A 243 11.75 -6.24 -8.28
C GLN A 243 11.36 -7.66 -8.72
N ASP A 244 12.07 -8.16 -9.74
CA ASP A 244 11.81 -9.46 -10.40
C ASP A 244 10.39 -9.60 -10.99
N GLY A 245 9.66 -8.50 -11.17
CA GLY A 245 8.36 -8.47 -11.84
C GLY A 245 8.54 -8.45 -13.35
N LEU A 246 7.83 -9.33 -14.05
CA LEU A 246 7.79 -9.40 -15.51
C LEU A 246 6.36 -9.13 -15.97
N VAL A 247 6.21 -8.05 -16.74
CA VAL A 247 4.97 -7.74 -17.44
C VAL A 247 5.12 -8.22 -18.88
N SER A 248 4.18 -9.03 -19.35
CA SER A 248 4.06 -9.36 -20.76
C SER A 248 2.70 -8.97 -21.31
N VAL A 249 2.69 -8.62 -22.60
CA VAL A 249 1.50 -8.26 -23.36
C VAL A 249 1.47 -9.13 -24.61
N ASN A 250 0.42 -9.93 -24.77
CA ASN A 250 0.29 -10.90 -25.86
C ASN A 250 1.54 -11.81 -25.98
N GLY A 251 2.09 -12.22 -24.83
CA GLY A 251 3.30 -13.05 -24.75
C GLY A 251 4.63 -12.31 -24.94
N ILE A 252 4.63 -11.02 -25.29
CA ILE A 252 5.85 -10.20 -25.43
C ILE A 252 6.16 -9.55 -24.08
N VAL A 253 7.34 -9.83 -23.51
CA VAL A 253 7.81 -9.17 -22.29
C VAL A 253 8.10 -7.70 -22.58
N LEU A 254 7.52 -6.80 -21.79
CA LEU A 254 7.76 -5.37 -21.91
C LEU A 254 9.04 -4.98 -21.20
N ASP A 255 9.96 -4.33 -21.92
CA ASP A 255 11.13 -3.66 -21.34
C ASP A 255 10.92 -2.14 -21.28
N ALA A 256 9.95 -1.70 -20.49
CA ALA A 256 9.55 -0.30 -20.40
C ALA A 256 9.70 0.24 -18.96
N PRO A 257 9.94 1.56 -18.79
CA PRO A 257 10.08 2.17 -17.47
C PRO A 257 8.81 1.97 -16.62
N ILE A 258 9.02 1.61 -15.36
CA ILE A 258 7.95 1.54 -14.35
C ILE A 258 7.88 2.89 -13.66
N LEU A 259 6.87 3.66 -14.01
CA LEU A 259 6.72 5.04 -13.58
C LEU A 259 5.65 5.14 -12.49
N PRO A 260 5.94 5.66 -11.29
CA PRO A 260 4.90 5.96 -10.31
C PRO A 260 3.96 7.03 -10.86
N LEU A 261 2.69 6.96 -10.48
CA LEU A 261 1.69 7.91 -10.96
C LEU A 261 1.80 9.29 -10.29
N LEU A 262 2.05 9.31 -8.99
CA LEU A 262 2.01 10.53 -8.17
C LEU A 262 2.85 11.71 -8.71
N PRO A 263 4.08 11.53 -9.21
CA PRO A 263 4.88 12.67 -9.68
C PRO A 263 4.36 13.32 -10.97
N PHE A 264 3.39 12.72 -11.67
CA PHE A 264 2.75 13.39 -12.81
C PHE A 264 1.56 14.28 -12.40
N LEU A 265 1.09 14.16 -11.15
CA LEU A 265 -0.04 14.91 -10.62
C LEU A 265 0.40 16.20 -9.89
N GLN A 266 1.71 16.41 -9.75
CA GLN A 266 2.32 17.64 -9.23
C GLN A 266 2.67 18.62 -10.36
N ASN A 267 2.86 19.89 -10.02
CA ASN A 267 3.32 20.89 -10.97
C ASN A 267 4.83 20.70 -11.26
N LEU A 268 5.15 19.96 -12.31
CA LEU A 268 6.53 19.71 -12.74
C LEU A 268 7.24 20.96 -13.27
N ASP A 269 6.53 22.05 -13.56
CA ASP A 269 7.11 23.30 -14.07
C ASP A 269 7.72 24.20 -12.99
N SER A 270 7.51 23.89 -11.72
CA SER A 270 7.89 24.81 -10.63
C SER A 270 8.37 24.05 -9.40
N PRO A 271 9.54 23.39 -9.46
CA PRO A 271 10.16 22.83 -8.27
C PRO A 271 10.45 23.95 -7.25
N GLY A 272 10.18 23.66 -5.98
CA GLY A 272 10.57 24.54 -4.88
C GLY A 272 12.07 24.46 -4.63
N SER A 273 12.65 25.53 -4.09
CA SER A 273 14.03 25.53 -3.57
C SER A 273 14.01 25.68 -2.05
N ASP A 274 14.83 24.88 -1.36
CA ASP A 274 15.00 24.98 0.10
C ASP A 274 16.05 26.03 0.53
N GLY A 275 16.54 26.84 -0.41
CA GLY A 275 17.59 27.84 -0.17
C GLY A 275 19.01 27.27 -0.11
N SER A 276 19.20 25.95 -0.11
CA SER A 276 20.51 25.28 -0.15
C SER A 276 20.98 24.93 -1.58
N GLY A 277 20.23 25.36 -2.59
CA GLY A 277 20.42 24.93 -3.98
C GLY A 277 19.84 23.55 -4.28
N ARG A 278 19.13 22.93 -3.32
CA ARG A 278 18.34 21.71 -3.57
C ARG A 278 16.97 22.11 -4.12
N LEU A 279 16.60 21.44 -5.20
CA LEU A 279 15.29 21.50 -5.82
C LEU A 279 14.47 20.30 -5.37
N THR A 280 13.18 20.51 -5.11
CA THR A 280 12.25 19.45 -4.72
C THR A 280 10.82 19.91 -4.93
N TYR A 281 9.93 18.99 -5.24
CA TYR A 281 8.52 19.28 -5.42
C TYR A 281 7.78 19.24 -4.09
N GLU A 282 6.78 20.10 -3.94
CA GLU A 282 5.99 20.24 -2.70
C GLU A 282 5.44 18.88 -2.22
N ALA A 283 4.89 18.10 -3.13
CA ALA A 283 4.32 16.79 -2.78
C ALA A 283 5.39 15.84 -2.25
N GLU A 284 6.54 15.74 -2.92
CA GLU A 284 7.67 14.93 -2.46
C GLU A 284 8.19 15.39 -1.09
N GLN A 285 8.29 16.70 -0.85
CA GLN A 285 8.68 17.21 0.46
C GLN A 285 7.69 16.81 1.56
N ILE A 286 6.39 16.94 1.29
CA ILE A 286 5.34 16.54 2.24
C ILE A 286 5.44 15.05 2.51
N CYS A 287 5.58 14.22 1.48
CA CYS A 287 5.67 12.78 1.63
C CYS A 287 6.92 12.37 2.41
N LEU A 288 8.09 12.92 2.06
CA LEU A 288 9.33 12.70 2.79
C LEU A 288 9.21 13.13 4.26
N ALA A 289 8.60 14.29 4.56
CA ALA A 289 8.39 14.73 5.92
C ALA A 289 7.50 13.75 6.71
N VAL A 290 6.41 13.31 6.08
CA VAL A 290 5.42 12.40 6.67
C VAL A 290 5.99 10.98 6.84
N GLN A 291 6.84 10.51 5.93
CA GLN A 291 7.39 9.15 5.95
C GLN A 291 8.76 9.01 6.59
N SER A 292 9.50 10.09 6.81
CA SER A 292 10.82 10.06 7.42
C SER A 292 10.85 9.30 8.74
N VAL A 293 9.79 9.46 9.56
CA VAL A 293 9.60 8.75 10.85
C VAL A 293 9.36 7.25 10.64
N ALA A 294 8.77 6.89 9.52
CA ALA A 294 8.39 5.53 9.16
C ALA A 294 9.46 4.78 8.34
N GLY A 295 10.53 5.47 7.93
CA GLY A 295 11.61 4.91 7.11
C GLY A 295 11.19 4.51 5.70
N GLY A 296 10.07 5.05 5.18
CA GLY A 296 9.59 4.77 3.83
C GLY A 296 9.96 5.87 2.83
N ALA A 297 9.91 5.54 1.54
CA ALA A 297 9.93 6.50 0.44
C ALA A 297 8.68 6.39 -0.42
N ASP A 298 8.53 7.32 -1.36
CA ASP A 298 7.34 7.40 -2.19
C ASP A 298 7.07 6.10 -2.98
N LEU A 299 8.11 5.42 -3.46
CA LEU A 299 7.98 4.17 -4.21
C LEU A 299 7.47 2.99 -3.36
N ASP A 300 7.71 3.02 -2.05
CA ASP A 300 7.34 1.92 -1.14
C ASP A 300 5.85 1.99 -0.72
N MET A 301 5.12 3.00 -1.18
CA MET A 301 3.68 3.15 -0.96
C MET A 301 2.84 2.37 -1.96
N ARG A 302 1.64 1.97 -1.52
CA ARG A 302 0.57 1.55 -2.43
C ARG A 302 0.15 2.73 -3.29
N GLN A 303 0.31 2.58 -4.60
CA GLN A 303 -0.09 3.56 -5.59
C GLN A 303 -0.31 2.89 -6.94
N TRP A 304 -0.76 3.68 -7.91
CA TRP A 304 -0.75 3.25 -9.29
C TRP A 304 0.63 3.45 -9.92
N PHE A 305 1.06 2.47 -10.69
CA PHE A 305 2.24 2.54 -11.53
C PHE A 305 1.81 2.45 -12.99
N MET A 306 2.48 3.21 -13.84
CA MET A 306 2.27 3.18 -15.28
C MET A 306 3.47 2.55 -15.98
N MET A 307 3.20 1.85 -17.07
CA MET A 307 4.21 1.27 -17.95
C MET A 307 3.83 1.58 -19.40
N PRO A 308 4.68 2.28 -20.17
CA PRO A 308 4.44 2.51 -21.60
C PRO A 308 4.32 1.19 -22.38
N VAL A 309 3.38 1.11 -23.31
CA VAL A 309 3.24 -0.02 -24.23
C VAL A 309 3.81 0.38 -25.60
N PRO A 310 4.86 -0.30 -26.10
CA PRO A 310 5.44 0.02 -27.40
C PRO A 310 4.42 -0.08 -28.54
N ALA A 311 4.53 0.82 -29.51
CA ALA A 311 3.63 0.86 -30.66
C ALA A 311 3.65 -0.46 -31.45
N GLU A 312 4.80 -1.14 -31.56
CA GLU A 312 4.87 -2.44 -32.22
C GLU A 312 4.09 -3.54 -31.50
N VAL A 313 3.96 -3.47 -30.17
CA VAL A 313 3.18 -4.43 -29.38
C VAL A 313 1.69 -4.20 -29.62
N VAL A 314 1.25 -2.94 -29.64
CA VAL A 314 -0.14 -2.57 -29.93
C VAL A 314 -0.52 -2.87 -31.38
N ALA A 315 0.38 -2.66 -32.34
CA ALA A 315 0.12 -2.95 -33.75
C ALA A 315 -0.07 -4.45 -34.02
N ARG A 316 0.59 -5.31 -33.24
CA ARG A 316 0.45 -6.78 -33.30
C ARG A 316 -0.72 -7.31 -32.48
N ALA A 317 -1.18 -6.54 -31.50
CA ALA A 317 -2.39 -6.85 -30.79
C ALA A 317 -3.58 -6.72 -31.73
N GLY A 318 -4.42 -7.74 -31.82
CA GLY A 318 -5.70 -7.66 -32.52
C GLY A 318 -6.63 -6.67 -31.82
N ASP A 319 -7.86 -7.04 -31.49
CA ASP A 319 -8.78 -6.11 -30.82
C ASP A 319 -8.59 -6.05 -29.29
N ARG A 320 -7.60 -6.78 -28.75
CA ARG A 320 -7.41 -6.99 -27.32
C ARG A 320 -5.93 -7.07 -26.94
N LEU A 321 -5.61 -6.62 -25.74
CA LEU A 321 -4.34 -6.84 -25.05
C LEU A 321 -4.53 -7.90 -23.96
N GLU A 322 -3.81 -9.00 -24.06
CA GLU A 322 -3.66 -9.97 -22.97
C GLU A 322 -2.47 -9.56 -22.11
N VAL A 323 -2.77 -8.98 -20.95
CA VAL A 323 -1.74 -8.53 -20.00
C VAL A 323 -1.52 -9.63 -18.97
N GLU A 324 -0.26 -10.01 -18.80
CA GLU A 324 0.17 -10.95 -17.76
C GLU A 324 1.28 -10.31 -16.91
N LEU A 325 1.07 -10.27 -15.60
CA LEU A 325 2.09 -9.95 -14.62
C LEU A 325 2.47 -11.24 -13.90
N ARG A 326 3.76 -11.59 -13.95
CA ARG A 326 4.36 -12.69 -13.21
C ARG A 326 5.58 -12.20 -12.44
N ARG A 327 5.99 -12.93 -11.41
CA ARG A 327 7.27 -12.69 -10.73
C ARG A 327 8.19 -13.89 -10.95
N ASP A 328 9.47 -13.65 -11.19
CA ASP A 328 10.44 -14.75 -11.41
C ASP A 328 10.80 -15.49 -10.11
N ARG A 329 10.43 -14.94 -8.95
CA ARG A 329 10.85 -15.42 -7.63
C ARG A 329 9.67 -15.78 -6.71
N GLN A 330 10.00 -16.43 -5.59
CA GLN A 330 9.02 -16.97 -4.65
C GLN A 330 8.28 -15.90 -3.85
N LYS A 331 8.92 -14.78 -3.51
CA LYS A 331 8.28 -13.73 -2.71
C LYS A 331 7.11 -13.12 -3.51
N PRO A 332 5.86 -13.21 -3.03
CA PRO A 332 4.72 -12.69 -3.77
C PRO A 332 4.70 -11.16 -3.75
N GLY A 333 4.32 -10.55 -4.88
CA GLY A 333 3.95 -9.14 -4.97
C GLY A 333 2.46 -8.94 -4.69
N GLY A 334 2.04 -7.71 -4.43
CA GLY A 334 0.64 -7.38 -4.13
C GLY A 334 0.01 -6.55 -5.24
N LEU A 335 -0.95 -7.12 -5.96
CA LEU A 335 -1.74 -6.42 -6.98
C LEU A 335 -3.18 -6.27 -6.50
N PHE A 336 -3.74 -5.06 -6.57
CA PHE A 336 -5.10 -4.80 -6.13
C PHE A 336 -6.10 -4.96 -7.27
N GLY A 337 -7.34 -5.23 -6.89
CA GLY A 337 -8.48 -5.29 -7.80
C GLY A 337 -9.76 -4.81 -7.13
N GLY A 338 -10.73 -4.48 -7.96
CA GLY A 338 -12.05 -4.04 -7.54
C GLY A 338 -13.07 -5.15 -7.60
N PHE A 339 -13.92 -5.21 -6.59
CA PHE A 339 -15.22 -5.85 -6.69
C PHE A 339 -16.19 -4.87 -7.35
N LYS A 340 -16.80 -5.27 -8.46
CA LYS A 340 -17.67 -4.35 -9.19
C LYS A 340 -19.08 -4.35 -8.64
N SER A 341 -19.57 -3.15 -8.36
CA SER A 341 -21.00 -2.90 -8.13
C SER A 341 -21.76 -2.65 -9.45
N ARG A 342 -21.06 -2.31 -10.53
CA ARG A 342 -21.62 -2.08 -11.86
C ARG A 342 -20.69 -2.61 -12.97
N PRO A 343 -21.22 -3.32 -13.98
CA PRO A 343 -20.42 -3.91 -15.06
C PRO A 343 -19.92 -2.89 -16.09
N ASP A 344 -20.55 -1.71 -16.18
CA ASP A 344 -20.29 -0.67 -17.18
C ASP A 344 -19.32 0.42 -16.70
N ARG A 345 -18.77 0.29 -15.49
CA ARG A 345 -17.94 1.33 -14.86
C ARG A 345 -16.69 0.77 -14.21
N ALA A 346 -15.57 1.43 -14.48
CA ALA A 346 -14.32 1.19 -13.78
C ALA A 346 -13.95 2.40 -12.91
N ARG A 347 -13.19 2.15 -11.85
CA ARG A 347 -12.56 3.19 -11.03
C ARG A 347 -11.07 3.25 -11.34
N ILE A 348 -10.58 4.46 -11.56
CA ILE A 348 -9.19 4.77 -11.83
C ILE A 348 -8.76 5.93 -10.92
N PRO A 349 -7.46 6.16 -10.71
CA PRO A 349 -7.05 7.34 -9.97
C PRO A 349 -7.40 8.59 -10.79
N SER A 350 -7.70 9.67 -10.09
CA SER A 350 -7.97 10.97 -10.70
C SER A 350 -6.73 11.43 -11.45
N VAL A 351 -6.94 11.84 -12.70
CA VAL A 351 -5.86 12.34 -13.57
C VAL A 351 -5.54 13.81 -13.30
N ALA A 352 -6.41 14.49 -12.54
CA ALA A 352 -6.32 15.92 -12.28
C ALA A 352 -6.07 16.26 -10.80
N ARG A 353 -6.00 15.26 -9.91
CA ARG A 353 -5.97 15.51 -8.47
C ARG A 353 -5.02 14.55 -7.78
N PHE A 354 -4.10 15.13 -7.04
CA PHE A 354 -3.08 14.44 -6.29
C PHE A 354 -3.66 13.84 -5.00
N SER A 355 -3.40 12.56 -4.70
CA SER A 355 -3.85 11.89 -3.47
C SER A 355 -2.91 10.79 -3.01
N TRP A 356 -2.55 10.82 -1.72
CA TRP A 356 -1.90 9.71 -1.02
C TRP A 356 -2.90 8.80 -0.29
N ASP A 357 -4.21 8.87 -0.57
CA ASP A 357 -5.20 8.09 0.17
C ASP A 357 -4.97 6.57 0.13
N LYS A 358 -4.30 6.08 -0.93
CA LYS A 358 -3.95 4.66 -1.08
C LYS A 358 -2.77 4.27 -0.21
N ALA A 359 -1.88 5.22 0.07
CA ALA A 359 -0.71 5.07 0.89
C ALA A 359 -1.02 5.10 2.39
N PHE A 360 -1.97 5.92 2.81
CA PHE A 360 -2.35 6.09 4.23
C PHE A 360 -3.60 5.30 4.62
N TYR A 361 -3.80 5.08 5.92
CA TYR A 361 -5.08 4.58 6.41
C TYR A 361 -6.15 5.68 6.44
N GLY A 362 -7.31 5.41 5.84
CA GLY A 362 -8.57 6.02 6.28
C GLY A 362 -8.92 7.41 5.76
N VAL A 363 -8.60 7.75 4.50
CA VAL A 363 -9.19 8.94 3.87
C VAL A 363 -10.58 8.56 3.32
N GLU A 364 -11.66 8.97 4.00
CA GLU A 364 -13.03 8.54 3.69
C GLU A 364 -13.72 9.45 2.66
N ASN A 365 -14.58 8.88 1.79
CA ASN A 365 -15.86 9.51 1.46
C ASN A 365 -16.94 8.54 0.91
N ASP A 366 -18.02 9.10 0.41
CA ASP A 366 -19.32 8.50 0.15
C ASP A 366 -19.44 7.59 -1.08
N SER A 367 -18.32 7.24 -1.73
CA SER A 367 -18.28 6.10 -2.65
C SER A 367 -17.15 5.10 -2.40
N GLY A 368 -16.40 5.20 -1.30
CA GLY A 368 -15.32 4.27 -0.98
C GLY A 368 -14.45 4.74 0.18
N PHE A 369 -13.52 3.90 0.60
CA PHE A 369 -12.56 4.22 1.67
C PHE A 369 -11.34 5.02 1.14
N SER A 370 -11.53 5.70 0.01
CA SER A 370 -10.72 6.77 -0.57
C SER A 370 -11.63 7.99 -0.75
N ASP A 371 -11.07 9.19 -0.74
CA ASP A 371 -11.83 10.35 -1.16
C ASP A 371 -12.06 10.24 -2.67
N ASN A 372 -13.28 9.86 -3.08
CA ASN A 372 -13.75 9.71 -4.46
C ASN A 372 -13.55 10.94 -5.36
N ARG A 373 -13.21 12.10 -4.79
CA ARG A 373 -12.76 13.22 -5.60
C ARG A 373 -11.47 12.86 -6.32
N PHE A 374 -10.68 11.95 -5.76
CA PHE A 374 -9.41 11.48 -6.29
C PHE A 374 -9.49 10.13 -7.02
N ASP A 375 -10.68 9.53 -7.15
CA ASP A 375 -10.91 8.37 -8.02
C ASP A 375 -11.93 8.75 -9.10
N GLU A 376 -11.57 8.64 -10.36
CA GLU A 376 -12.48 8.87 -11.47
C GLU A 376 -13.26 7.60 -11.79
N THR A 377 -14.58 7.74 -11.95
CA THR A 377 -15.42 6.64 -12.44
C THR A 377 -15.68 6.84 -13.93
N ILE A 378 -15.08 5.95 -14.72
CA ILE A 378 -15.13 6.00 -16.18
C ILE A 378 -16.10 4.93 -16.72
N PRO A 379 -16.81 5.21 -17.83
CA PRO A 379 -17.52 4.17 -18.56
C PRO A 379 -16.51 3.21 -19.19
N VAL A 380 -16.82 1.92 -19.22
CA VAL A 380 -16.00 0.87 -19.84
C VAL A 380 -16.84 0.10 -20.85
N SER A 381 -16.23 -0.22 -21.99
CA SER A 381 -16.93 -0.63 -23.22
C SER A 381 -17.29 -2.11 -23.31
N ALA A 382 -16.89 -2.95 -22.34
CA ALA A 382 -17.10 -4.39 -22.36
C ALA A 382 -17.81 -4.90 -21.09
N GLU A 383 -18.57 -5.99 -21.20
CA GLU A 383 -19.04 -6.76 -20.05
C GLU A 383 -17.83 -7.28 -19.27
N GLN A 384 -17.58 -6.67 -18.13
CA GLN A 384 -16.48 -7.06 -17.26
C GLN A 384 -16.95 -8.05 -16.18
N THR A 385 -16.05 -8.94 -15.78
CA THR A 385 -16.30 -9.91 -14.70
C THR A 385 -16.56 -9.21 -13.37
N ALA A 386 -17.35 -9.84 -12.48
CA ALA A 386 -17.71 -9.32 -11.16
C ALA A 386 -16.49 -9.00 -10.25
N ARG A 387 -15.36 -9.65 -10.54
CA ARG A 387 -14.05 -9.44 -9.93
C ARG A 387 -13.07 -9.14 -11.06
N GLU A 388 -12.39 -8.00 -10.99
CA GLU A 388 -11.36 -7.64 -11.95
C GLU A 388 -10.15 -7.07 -11.22
N LEU A 389 -8.96 -7.40 -11.71
CA LEU A 389 -7.74 -6.74 -11.28
C LEU A 389 -7.79 -5.28 -11.70
N ASN A 390 -7.08 -4.42 -10.99
CA ASN A 390 -6.92 -3.02 -11.36
C ASN A 390 -5.74 -2.89 -12.33
N ILE A 391 -5.82 -3.58 -13.47
CA ILE A 391 -4.97 -3.36 -14.64
C ILE A 391 -5.81 -2.61 -15.66
N ARG A 392 -5.37 -1.42 -16.10
CA ARG A 392 -6.13 -0.58 -17.04
C ARG A 392 -5.24 -0.11 -18.18
N LEU A 393 -5.84 0.22 -19.31
CA LEU A 393 -5.15 0.83 -20.43
C LEU A 393 -5.52 2.31 -20.52
N LEU A 394 -4.54 3.17 -20.30
CA LEU A 394 -4.66 4.61 -20.51
C LEU A 394 -4.20 4.95 -21.93
N THR A 395 -5.01 5.74 -22.64
CA THR A 395 -4.68 6.22 -23.98
C THR A 395 -4.55 7.73 -23.98
N CYS A 396 -3.49 8.23 -24.60
CA CYS A 396 -3.33 9.66 -24.81
C CYS A 396 -4.21 10.11 -26.00
N PRO A 397 -4.88 11.26 -25.92
CA PRO A 397 -5.60 11.81 -27.04
C PRO A 397 -4.65 12.06 -28.21
N VAL A 398 -5.16 11.93 -29.43
CA VAL A 398 -4.44 12.35 -30.63
C VAL A 398 -4.40 13.88 -30.62
N SER A 399 -3.30 14.48 -30.19
CA SER A 399 -3.14 15.93 -30.34
C SER A 399 -2.73 16.23 -31.78
N ASP A 400 -3.51 17.09 -32.45
CA ASP A 400 -3.18 17.63 -33.76
C ASP A 400 -1.82 18.36 -33.66
N GLY A 401 -0.75 17.70 -34.07
CA GLY A 401 0.62 18.26 -34.09
C GLY A 401 1.65 17.60 -33.17
N MET A 402 1.29 16.70 -32.24
CA MET A 402 2.31 15.84 -31.63
C MET A 402 2.59 14.68 -32.57
N THR A 403 3.73 14.73 -33.26
CA THR A 403 4.35 13.51 -33.77
C THR A 403 4.62 12.58 -32.59
N THR A 404 3.90 11.45 -32.53
CA THR A 404 4.13 10.35 -31.57
C THR A 404 5.53 9.74 -31.65
N SER A 405 6.30 10.12 -32.67
CA SER A 405 7.73 9.87 -32.77
C SER A 405 8.52 11.03 -32.14
N VAL A 406 8.56 11.11 -30.81
CA VAL A 406 9.71 11.77 -30.17
C VAL A 406 10.88 10.82 -30.38
N SER A 407 11.52 10.90 -31.55
CA SER A 407 12.80 10.24 -31.83
C SER A 407 13.90 11.01 -31.10
N GLY A 408 13.85 11.01 -29.77
CA GLY A 408 14.94 11.54 -28.97
C GLY A 408 15.96 10.45 -28.71
N SER A 409 17.24 10.82 -28.69
CA SER A 409 18.33 9.92 -28.35
C SER A 409 18.21 9.51 -26.88
N THR A 410 18.05 8.22 -26.61
CA THR A 410 18.25 7.64 -25.28
C THR A 410 19.69 7.86 -24.84
N SER A 411 19.90 8.55 -23.72
CA SER A 411 21.21 8.61 -23.06
C SER A 411 21.27 7.51 -22.01
N ARG A 412 22.29 6.65 -22.10
CA ARG A 412 22.48 5.52 -21.17
C ARG A 412 23.93 5.42 -20.72
N ILE A 413 24.10 5.04 -19.46
CA ILE A 413 25.39 4.63 -18.92
C ILE A 413 25.19 3.36 -18.10
N ALA A 414 26.10 2.41 -18.23
CA ALA A 414 26.12 1.17 -17.48
C ALA A 414 27.49 0.97 -16.84
N ALA A 415 27.50 0.43 -15.63
CA ALA A 415 28.70 -0.05 -14.97
C ALA A 415 28.46 -1.45 -14.39
N SER A 416 29.56 -2.15 -14.17
CA SER A 416 29.60 -3.35 -13.34
C SER A 416 30.41 -3.02 -12.09
N PRO A 417 29.77 -2.52 -11.02
CA PRO A 417 30.48 -2.15 -9.80
C PRO A 417 31.31 -3.32 -9.25
N SER A 418 32.44 -3.01 -8.62
CA SER A 418 33.23 -3.97 -7.85
C SER A 418 32.47 -4.45 -6.60
N GLU A 419 33.04 -5.41 -5.86
CA GLU A 419 32.35 -6.09 -4.74
C GLU A 419 31.60 -5.15 -3.78
N GLY A 420 30.43 -5.59 -3.30
CA GLY A 420 29.59 -4.86 -2.36
C GLY A 420 28.27 -4.36 -2.94
N LEU A 421 27.47 -3.72 -2.08
CA LEU A 421 26.21 -3.07 -2.44
C LEU A 421 26.41 -1.58 -2.77
N SER A 422 27.65 -1.08 -2.70
CA SER A 422 27.98 0.31 -2.95
C SER A 422 28.29 0.53 -4.44
N GLY A 423 27.67 1.54 -5.05
CA GLY A 423 27.92 1.92 -6.43
C GLY A 423 27.59 3.38 -6.66
N SER A 424 28.38 4.03 -7.51
CA SER A 424 28.06 5.37 -8.00
C SER A 424 28.18 5.37 -9.52
N LEU A 425 27.21 5.97 -10.19
CA LEU A 425 27.17 6.07 -11.65
C LEU A 425 26.81 7.49 -12.02
N GLU A 426 27.55 8.08 -12.96
CA GLU A 426 27.30 9.44 -13.41
C GLU A 426 27.17 9.46 -14.93
N LEU A 427 25.99 9.79 -15.41
CA LEU A 427 25.73 10.06 -16.82
C LEU A 427 26.04 11.53 -17.10
N ALA A 428 27.17 11.78 -17.76
CA ALA A 428 27.49 13.09 -18.31
C ALA A 428 26.72 13.31 -19.62
N CYS A 429 26.16 14.51 -19.82
CA CYS A 429 25.42 14.91 -21.03
C CYS A 429 24.08 14.14 -21.23
N PRO A 430 23.01 14.54 -20.53
CA PRO A 430 21.67 14.01 -20.78
C PRO A 430 21.15 14.39 -22.19
N PRO A 431 20.04 13.79 -22.66
CA PRO A 431 19.53 13.98 -24.02
C PRO A 431 19.31 15.44 -24.39
N ASP A 432 19.24 15.73 -25.70
CA ASP A 432 18.97 17.08 -26.20
C ASP A 432 17.75 17.70 -25.51
N PHE A 433 17.96 18.90 -25.01
CA PHE A 433 16.99 19.64 -24.20
C PHE A 433 15.88 20.23 -25.07
N ASN A 434 14.64 19.85 -24.78
CA ASN A 434 13.45 20.52 -25.29
C ASN A 434 12.57 20.97 -24.10
N PRO A 435 12.16 22.25 -24.04
CA PRO A 435 11.34 22.79 -22.96
C PRO A 435 10.06 22.02 -22.64
N ASP A 436 9.45 21.38 -23.64
CA ASP A 436 8.18 20.68 -23.51
C ASP A 436 8.34 19.19 -23.19
N THR A 437 9.58 18.70 -23.11
CA THR A 437 9.84 17.27 -22.90
C THR A 437 9.94 16.93 -21.42
N ILE A 438 9.25 15.87 -21.01
CA ILE A 438 9.45 15.25 -19.70
C ILE A 438 10.41 14.08 -19.91
N TRP A 439 11.48 14.02 -19.14
CA TRP A 439 12.38 12.86 -19.11
C TRP A 439 11.85 11.80 -18.16
N SER A 440 12.06 10.54 -18.50
CA SER A 440 12.00 9.38 -17.61
C SER A 440 13.43 9.00 -17.26
N VAL A 441 13.78 9.17 -15.98
CA VAL A 441 15.05 8.66 -15.45
C VAL A 441 14.79 7.26 -14.93
N ARG A 442 15.34 6.24 -15.60
CA ARG A 442 15.17 4.82 -15.28
C ARG A 442 16.47 4.24 -14.74
N VAL A 443 16.37 3.51 -13.64
CA VAL A 443 17.49 2.80 -13.00
C VAL A 443 17.21 1.30 -13.12
N LYS A 444 18.16 0.57 -13.73
CA LYS A 444 18.19 -0.88 -13.74
C LYS A 444 19.38 -1.37 -12.92
N ALA A 445 19.19 -2.42 -12.14
CA ALA A 445 20.29 -3.09 -11.48
C ALA A 445 20.09 -4.60 -11.44
N LEU A 446 21.18 -5.34 -11.51
CA LEU A 446 21.22 -6.77 -11.23
C LEU A 446 22.00 -6.98 -9.93
N VAL A 447 21.31 -7.40 -8.87
CA VAL A 447 21.90 -7.56 -7.53
C VAL A 447 21.94 -9.04 -7.16
N GLU A 448 23.13 -9.56 -6.94
CA GLU A 448 23.37 -10.95 -6.54
C GLU A 448 23.40 -11.08 -5.02
N ASN A 449 22.58 -11.99 -4.47
CA ASN A 449 22.62 -12.42 -3.08
C ASN A 449 23.21 -13.83 -2.96
N ARG A 450 24.34 -13.94 -2.29
CA ARG A 450 25.16 -15.14 -2.06
C ARG A 450 24.95 -15.78 -0.68
N SER A 451 24.12 -15.21 0.19
CA SER A 451 23.92 -15.71 1.57
C SER A 451 23.20 -17.06 1.67
N GLY A 452 22.64 -17.55 0.56
CA GLY A 452 21.80 -18.75 0.56
C GLY A 452 20.44 -18.57 1.26
N GLN A 453 20.16 -17.39 1.82
CA GLN A 453 18.89 -17.03 2.46
C GLN A 453 18.33 -15.74 1.85
N SER A 454 17.02 -15.55 1.95
CA SER A 454 16.39 -14.29 1.53
C SER A 454 16.78 -13.17 2.50
N LEU A 455 17.18 -12.01 1.97
CA LEU A 455 17.61 -10.84 2.74
C LEU A 455 16.72 -9.65 2.44
N GLN A 456 16.42 -8.85 3.46
CA GLN A 456 15.89 -7.50 3.26
C GLN A 456 17.00 -6.50 3.57
N THR A 457 17.47 -5.79 2.55
CA THR A 457 18.63 -4.90 2.65
C THR A 457 18.19 -3.45 2.51
N PRO A 458 18.33 -2.62 3.56
CA PRO A 458 18.12 -1.18 3.46
C PRO A 458 19.15 -0.55 2.52
N VAL A 459 18.68 0.31 1.63
CA VAL A 459 19.49 0.99 0.63
C VAL A 459 19.23 2.48 0.68
N ASN A 460 20.28 3.27 0.48
CA ASN A 460 20.14 4.67 0.11
C ASN A 460 20.38 4.76 -1.39
N PHE A 461 19.28 4.92 -2.13
CA PHE A 461 19.32 5.40 -3.49
C PHE A 461 19.25 6.93 -3.44
N SER A 462 20.21 7.59 -4.08
CA SER A 462 20.18 9.04 -4.30
C SER A 462 20.36 9.28 -5.79
N VAL A 463 19.32 9.82 -6.43
CA VAL A 463 19.42 10.25 -7.83
C VAL A 463 19.40 11.75 -7.89
N LEU A 464 20.50 12.31 -8.36
CA LEU A 464 20.75 13.73 -8.48
C LEU A 464 20.66 14.12 -9.96
N VAL A 465 19.78 15.06 -10.27
CA VAL A 465 19.68 15.67 -11.61
C VAL A 465 19.99 17.15 -11.49
N GLY A 466 20.88 17.68 -12.33
CA GLY A 466 21.17 19.12 -12.35
C GLY A 466 22.66 19.46 -12.38
N GLN A 467 22.98 20.65 -11.86
CA GLN A 467 24.33 21.18 -11.71
C GLN A 467 24.72 21.24 -10.23
N ASP A 468 26.00 21.46 -9.92
CA ASP A 468 26.48 21.52 -8.52
C ASP A 468 25.76 22.57 -7.65
N LYS A 469 25.25 23.65 -8.26
CA LYS A 469 24.50 24.73 -7.57
C LYS A 469 22.98 24.54 -7.55
N SER A 470 22.45 23.62 -8.35
CA SER A 470 21.00 23.38 -8.50
C SER A 470 20.77 21.91 -8.75
N ARG A 471 20.49 21.18 -7.67
CA ARG A 471 20.37 19.71 -7.67
C ARG A 471 18.97 19.29 -7.26
N TYR A 472 18.31 18.53 -8.12
CA TYR A 472 17.07 17.84 -7.78
C TYR A 472 17.41 16.48 -7.19
N LEU A 473 16.90 16.22 -5.98
CA LEU A 473 16.98 14.93 -5.31
C LEU A 473 15.57 14.38 -5.14
N THR A 474 15.26 13.36 -5.94
CA THR A 474 13.92 12.73 -6.00
C THR A 474 13.59 11.94 -4.73
N GLY A 475 12.34 12.02 -4.29
CA GLY A 475 11.77 11.12 -3.27
C GLY A 475 11.35 9.75 -3.83
N PHE A 476 11.28 9.60 -5.15
CA PHE A 476 10.84 8.38 -5.83
C PHE A 476 12.00 7.39 -6.03
N VAL A 477 12.55 6.92 -4.93
CA VAL A 477 13.63 5.93 -4.87
C VAL A 477 13.31 4.83 -3.86
N PRO A 478 13.79 3.59 -4.06
CA PRO A 478 13.58 2.53 -3.08
C PRO A 478 14.32 2.79 -1.76
N THR A 479 13.73 2.41 -0.62
CA THR A 479 14.44 2.40 0.69
C THR A 479 14.96 1.02 1.08
N SER A 480 14.44 -0.05 0.48
CA SER A 480 14.91 -1.42 0.74
C SER A 480 14.77 -2.32 -0.47
N LEU A 481 15.64 -3.34 -0.54
CA LEU A 481 15.59 -4.41 -1.53
C LEU A 481 15.26 -5.74 -0.84
N ASP A 482 14.39 -6.54 -1.45
CA ASP A 482 14.02 -7.87 -0.94
C ASP A 482 14.74 -8.97 -1.73
N LEU A 483 16.00 -9.24 -1.40
CA LEU A 483 16.90 -10.06 -2.22
C LEU A 483 16.74 -11.55 -1.91
N GLU A 484 16.23 -12.31 -2.87
CA GLU A 484 16.25 -13.78 -2.83
C GLU A 484 17.63 -14.33 -3.22
N PRO A 485 17.98 -15.57 -2.84
CA PRO A 485 19.24 -16.19 -3.26
C PRO A 485 19.45 -16.17 -4.79
N GLY A 486 20.63 -15.75 -5.24
CA GLY A 486 21.00 -15.57 -6.64
C GLY A 486 20.79 -14.14 -7.14
N ASN A 487 20.54 -13.99 -8.45
CA ASN A 487 20.39 -12.67 -9.09
C ASN A 487 18.96 -12.12 -8.96
N ASN A 488 18.86 -10.85 -8.58
CA ASN A 488 17.61 -10.10 -8.41
C ASN A 488 17.63 -8.90 -9.36
N ARG A 489 16.62 -8.77 -10.22
CA ARG A 489 16.45 -7.62 -11.11
C ARG A 489 15.73 -6.50 -10.36
N ILE A 490 16.33 -5.32 -10.40
CA ILE A 490 15.77 -4.06 -9.88
C ILE A 490 15.51 -3.13 -11.05
N ASP A 491 14.34 -2.53 -11.10
CA ASP A 491 13.91 -1.60 -12.15
C ASP A 491 12.92 -0.60 -11.57
N PHE A 492 13.27 0.68 -11.59
CA PHE A 492 12.36 1.76 -11.23
C PHE A 492 12.66 3.00 -12.07
N ALA A 493 11.66 3.84 -12.26
CA ALA A 493 11.81 5.10 -12.96
C ALA A 493 11.02 6.21 -12.29
N PHE A 494 11.36 7.46 -12.62
CA PHE A 494 10.59 8.62 -12.21
C PHE A 494 10.70 9.74 -13.25
N PRO A 495 9.68 10.60 -13.38
CA PRO A 495 9.70 11.70 -14.34
C PRO A 495 10.50 12.89 -13.80
N VAL A 496 11.12 13.63 -14.71
CA VAL A 496 11.78 14.91 -14.44
C VAL A 496 11.47 15.85 -15.61
N LYS A 497 11.09 17.10 -15.34
CA LYS A 497 10.94 18.13 -16.38
C LYS A 497 12.19 19.02 -16.39
N PRO A 498 13.11 18.86 -17.36
CA PRO A 498 14.41 19.56 -17.34
C PRO A 498 14.28 21.08 -17.42
N SER A 499 13.23 21.57 -18.07
CA SER A 499 12.98 23.00 -18.26
C SER A 499 12.51 23.73 -17.02
N ALA A 500 12.15 22.98 -15.98
CA ALA A 500 11.80 23.53 -14.69
C ALA A 500 13.04 23.87 -13.83
N PHE A 501 14.24 23.51 -14.30
CA PHE A 501 15.49 23.81 -13.63
C PHE A 501 15.97 25.23 -14.02
N PRO A 502 16.65 25.96 -13.12
CA PRO A 502 17.22 27.28 -13.44
C PRO A 502 18.21 27.26 -14.62
N SER A 503 18.86 26.11 -14.83
CA SER A 503 19.75 25.83 -15.96
C SER A 503 19.55 24.39 -16.43
N PRO A 504 19.83 24.08 -17.71
CA PRO A 504 19.78 22.72 -18.20
C PRO A 504 20.62 21.78 -17.34
N PRO A 505 20.10 20.60 -16.96
CA PRO A 505 20.87 19.64 -16.17
C PRO A 505 22.06 19.10 -16.96
N GLU A 506 23.24 19.07 -16.33
CA GLU A 506 24.49 18.62 -16.99
C GLU A 506 24.77 17.13 -16.75
N LYS A 507 24.27 16.60 -15.64
CA LYS A 507 24.50 15.22 -15.23
C LYS A 507 23.30 14.60 -14.53
N VAL A 508 23.22 13.29 -14.63
CA VAL A 508 22.39 12.43 -13.76
C VAL A 508 23.31 11.52 -13.00
N ARG A 509 23.34 11.65 -11.67
CA ARG A 509 24.17 10.85 -10.79
C ARG A 509 23.30 9.95 -9.92
N LEU A 510 23.59 8.66 -9.93
CA LEU A 510 23.01 7.64 -9.09
C LEU A 510 24.05 7.22 -8.05
N ASP A 511 23.72 7.38 -6.78
CA ASP A 511 24.45 6.75 -5.69
C ASP A 511 23.58 5.66 -5.08
N LEU A 512 24.12 4.46 -4.98
CA LEU A 512 23.55 3.33 -4.26
C LEU A 512 24.51 2.97 -3.14
N THR A 513 24.06 3.04 -1.90
CA THR A 513 24.88 2.62 -0.75
C THR A 513 24.06 1.74 0.20
N PRO A 514 24.70 0.75 0.86
CA PRO A 514 24.08 0.05 1.97
C PRO A 514 23.87 1.01 3.15
N GLY A 515 22.83 0.75 3.94
CA GLY A 515 22.56 1.54 5.16
C GLY A 515 21.46 2.59 5.01
N GLY A 516 20.40 2.25 4.28
CA GLY A 516 19.16 3.01 4.20
C GLY A 516 18.46 3.29 5.53
N LEU A 517 17.44 4.16 5.53
CA LEU A 517 16.48 4.21 6.62
C LEU A 517 15.96 2.80 6.87
N ALA A 518 16.12 2.32 8.10
CA ALA A 518 15.83 0.94 8.45
C ALA A 518 14.34 0.66 8.24
N VAL A 519 13.97 -0.10 7.21
CA VAL A 519 12.59 -0.56 7.02
C VAL A 519 12.38 -1.77 7.93
N GLY A 520 11.39 -1.74 8.82
CA GLY A 520 11.10 -2.93 9.62
C GLY A 520 11.87 -3.09 10.92
N ASN A 521 11.99 -4.35 11.34
CA ASN A 521 12.48 -4.85 12.62
C ASN A 521 13.91 -4.44 13.04
N GLN A 522 14.52 -3.53 12.31
CA GLN A 522 15.91 -3.10 12.43
C GLN A 522 16.06 -1.84 13.31
N PHE A 523 14.98 -1.10 13.60
CA PHE A 523 14.99 0.05 14.53
C PHE A 523 15.44 -0.29 15.97
N PHE A 524 15.53 -1.58 16.34
CA PHE A 524 15.90 -2.02 17.69
C PHE A 524 17.19 -2.84 17.78
N SER A 525 18.11 -2.72 16.82
CA SER A 525 19.51 -2.78 17.23
C SER A 525 19.84 -1.49 18.01
N ALA A 526 19.27 -1.34 19.20
CA ALA A 526 19.70 -0.39 20.23
C ALA A 526 20.98 -0.88 20.94
N THR A 527 21.69 -1.82 20.32
CA THR A 527 23.13 -1.88 20.43
C THR A 527 23.67 -1.06 19.29
N ASP A 528 24.55 -0.10 19.60
CA ASP A 528 25.49 0.65 18.74
C ASP A 528 26.33 -0.20 17.76
N LYS A 529 25.87 -1.39 17.38
CA LYS A 529 26.21 -1.98 16.12
C LYS A 529 25.53 -1.10 15.08
N THR A 530 26.26 -0.03 14.70
CA THR A 530 26.55 0.22 13.30
C THR A 530 26.16 -1.02 12.52
N TYR A 531 25.11 -0.96 11.70
CA TYR A 531 24.97 -1.88 10.59
C TYR A 531 26.38 -1.89 10.00
N ASN A 532 27.13 -2.99 10.21
CA ASN A 532 28.57 -2.95 9.96
C ASN A 532 28.65 -2.46 8.52
N ARG A 533 29.21 -1.26 8.37
CA ARG A 533 29.29 -0.57 7.08
C ARG A 533 30.17 -1.36 6.10
N GLU A 534 30.79 -2.43 6.61
CA GLU A 534 31.35 -3.54 5.88
C GLU A 534 30.28 -4.09 4.94
N ASP A 535 30.47 -3.81 3.65
CA ASP A 535 29.85 -4.50 2.54
C ASP A 535 29.65 -5.96 2.92
N SER A 536 28.41 -6.36 3.19
CA SER A 536 28.15 -7.78 3.44
C SER A 536 28.64 -8.50 2.18
N PRO A 537 29.68 -9.35 2.25
CA PRO A 537 30.21 -10.02 1.06
C PRO A 537 29.17 -10.92 0.40
N ALA A 538 28.04 -11.14 1.10
CA ALA A 538 26.86 -11.81 0.62
C ALA A 538 26.10 -11.03 -0.47
N VAL A 539 26.28 -9.72 -0.66
CA VAL A 539 25.54 -8.97 -1.68
C VAL A 539 26.47 -8.24 -2.63
N ARG A 540 26.22 -8.38 -3.93
CA ARG A 540 27.04 -7.79 -4.99
C ARG A 540 26.16 -7.18 -6.09
N VAL A 541 26.41 -5.92 -6.42
CA VAL A 541 25.84 -5.32 -7.65
C VAL A 541 26.64 -5.85 -8.85
N ARG A 542 25.98 -6.59 -9.74
CA ARG A 542 26.58 -7.15 -10.96
C ARG A 542 26.52 -6.16 -12.11
N GLU A 543 25.38 -5.50 -12.24
CA GLU A 543 25.07 -4.55 -13.29
C GLU A 543 24.31 -3.39 -12.67
N LEU A 544 24.66 -2.18 -13.07
CA LEU A 544 23.98 -0.95 -12.69
C LEU A 544 23.90 -0.06 -13.92
N GLU A 545 22.69 0.31 -14.32
CA GLU A 545 22.43 1.12 -15.49
C GLU A 545 21.50 2.28 -15.14
N VAL A 546 21.84 3.46 -15.64
CA VAL A 546 20.99 4.65 -15.61
C VAL A 546 20.68 5.04 -17.04
N MET A 547 19.40 5.18 -17.35
CA MET A 547 18.90 5.63 -18.64
C MET A 547 18.07 6.89 -18.45
N VAL A 548 18.18 7.80 -19.41
CA VAL A 548 17.34 8.99 -19.51
C VAL A 548 16.70 8.97 -20.89
N ASP A 549 15.39 8.80 -20.88
CA ASP A 549 14.57 8.73 -22.08
C ASP A 549 13.57 9.90 -22.11
N PRO A 550 13.36 10.59 -23.23
CA PRO A 550 12.23 11.48 -23.35
C PRO A 550 10.93 10.64 -23.33
N LEU A 551 9.96 11.06 -22.52
CA LEU A 551 8.64 10.44 -22.54
C LEU A 551 7.93 10.81 -23.85
N PRO A 552 7.35 9.82 -24.55
CA PRO A 552 6.76 10.04 -25.87
C PRO A 552 5.53 10.95 -25.84
N ALA A 553 4.88 11.07 -24.68
CA ALA A 553 3.76 11.96 -24.43
C ALA A 553 3.68 12.26 -22.93
N GLN A 554 3.06 13.38 -22.57
CA GLN A 554 2.62 13.60 -21.20
C GLN A 554 1.46 12.63 -20.92
N PRO A 555 1.60 11.68 -19.98
CA PRO A 555 0.58 10.66 -19.78
C PRO A 555 -0.74 11.22 -19.22
N PHE A 556 -0.76 12.48 -18.76
CA PHE A 556 -1.93 13.20 -18.23
C PHE A 556 -2.13 14.58 -18.88
N ALA A 557 -2.47 14.59 -20.16
CA ALA A 557 -3.09 15.71 -20.86
C ALA A 557 -4.61 15.76 -20.60
N ARG A 558 -5.30 16.85 -20.96
CA ARG A 558 -6.78 16.88 -20.91
C ARG A 558 -7.35 15.90 -21.95
N ALA A 559 -8.42 15.17 -21.60
CA ALA A 559 -9.19 14.25 -22.47
C ALA A 559 -8.62 12.82 -22.70
N HIS A 560 -8.12 12.16 -21.65
CA HIS A 560 -7.78 10.73 -21.72
C HIS A 560 -9.01 9.82 -21.85
N GLU A 561 -8.83 8.73 -22.58
CA GLU A 561 -9.74 7.58 -22.57
C GLU A 561 -9.05 6.41 -21.86
N VAL A 562 -9.83 5.66 -21.09
CA VAL A 562 -9.32 4.52 -20.31
C VAL A 562 -10.18 3.29 -20.56
N PHE A 563 -9.51 2.15 -20.75
CA PHE A 563 -10.09 0.87 -21.15
C PHE A 563 -9.80 -0.23 -20.14
#